data_AF-A0A7V3SSQ1-F1
#
_entry.id   AF-A0A7V3SSQ1-F1
#
_cell.length_a   1.000
_cell.length_b   1.000
_cell.length_c   1.000
_cell.angle_alpha   90.00
_cell.angle_beta   90.00
_cell.angle_gamma   90.00
#
_symmetry.space_group_name_H-M   'P 1'
#
loop_
_entity.id
_entity.type
_entity.pdbx_description
1 polymer ?
#
loop_
_entity_poly.entity_id
_entity_poly.type
_entity_poly.pdbx_seq_one_letter_code
_entity_poly.pdbx_strand_id
1 'polypeptide(L)'
;MQMNKEDLGQTLGTYGIGHGIYLIWPFIGPSSLRDTVGYVGDRFLDPITYLVTEERLTNSEGIGVVTYDKINETSFKIGDYEAFKESAVDPYEGLRSAYVQYRNKAVEK
;
A
#
# COMPACT_ATOMS: atom_id res chain seq x y z
N MET A 1 6.18 -10.02 -18.73
CA MET A 1 6.76 -9.08 -17.76
C MET A 1 5.72 -8.85 -16.66
N GLN A 2 5.97 -9.31 -15.44
CA GLN A 2 5.08 -9.01 -14.32
C GLN A 2 5.37 -7.57 -13.91
N MET A 3 4.46 -6.64 -14.22
CA MET A 3 4.58 -5.24 -13.77
C MET A 3 4.59 -5.24 -12.25
N ASN A 4 5.74 -4.95 -11.65
CA ASN A 4 5.80 -4.63 -10.23
C ASN A 4 5.62 -3.13 -10.12
N LYS A 5 4.74 -2.73 -9.20
CA LYS A 5 4.50 -1.33 -8.92
C LYS A 5 5.65 -0.86 -8.02
N GLU A 6 6.59 -0.14 -8.61
CA GLU A 6 7.65 0.55 -7.88
C GLU A 6 7.08 1.80 -7.21
N ASP A 7 7.57 2.11 -6.01
CA ASP A 7 7.13 3.24 -5.21
C ASP A 7 8.32 3.92 -4.51
N LEU A 8 8.13 5.17 -4.08
CA LEU A 8 9.20 5.92 -3.42
C LEU A 8 9.63 5.27 -2.09
N GLY A 9 8.73 4.53 -1.44
CA GLY A 9 9.07 3.72 -0.25
C GLY A 9 10.09 2.63 -0.52
N GLN A 10 10.00 1.95 -1.66
CA GLN A 10 10.98 0.97 -2.14
C GLN A 10 12.32 1.64 -2.44
N THR A 11 12.27 2.79 -3.13
CA THR A 11 13.46 3.61 -3.41
C THR A 11 14.20 3.97 -2.12
N LEU A 12 13.50 4.52 -1.12
CA LEU A 12 14.07 4.84 0.20
C LEU A 12 14.63 3.59 0.91
N GLY A 13 14.01 2.43 0.71
CA GLY A 13 14.51 1.14 1.19
C GLY A 13 15.87 0.78 0.59
N THR A 14 16.06 0.98 -0.70
CA THR A 14 17.34 0.74 -1.38
C THR A 14 18.44 1.69 -0.87
N TYR A 15 18.08 2.92 -0.46
CA TYR A 15 19.00 3.86 0.20
C TYR A 15 19.28 3.53 1.68
N GLY A 16 18.80 2.40 2.20
CA GLY A 16 19.08 1.93 3.57
C GLY A 16 18.13 2.51 4.62
N ILE A 17 17.04 3.18 4.23
CA ILE A 17 16.01 3.59 5.18
C ILE A 17 15.17 2.37 5.57
N GLY A 18 15.25 1.99 6.85
CA GLY A 18 14.46 0.90 7.41
C GLY A 18 12.96 1.21 7.43
N HIS A 19 12.13 0.18 7.64
CA HIS A 19 10.67 0.31 7.69
C HIS A 19 10.17 1.30 8.75
N GLY A 20 10.86 1.39 9.90
CA GLY A 20 10.39 2.16 11.04
C GLY A 20 9.17 1.51 11.70
N ILE A 21 8.25 2.34 12.18
CA ILE A 21 7.05 1.88 12.90
C ILE A 21 6.09 1.22 11.91
N TYR A 22 5.63 0.02 12.23
CA TYR A 22 4.56 -0.66 11.51
C TYR A 22 3.20 -0.19 12.03
N LEU A 23 2.27 0.09 11.12
CA LEU A 23 0.94 0.56 11.43
C LEU A 23 -0.06 0.12 10.36
N ILE A 24 -1.34 0.06 10.72
CA ILE A 24 -2.41 -0.33 9.80
C ILE A 24 -3.30 0.89 9.60
N TRP A 25 -3.29 1.44 8.39
CA TRP A 25 -4.13 2.56 8.03
C TRP A 25 -5.57 2.09 7.78
N PRO A 26 -6.59 2.82 8.29
CA PRO A 26 -7.97 2.59 7.88
C PRO A 26 -8.09 2.65 6.36
N PHE A 27 -8.77 1.67 5.75
CA PHE A 27 -9.03 1.53 4.30
C PHE A 27 -7.81 1.26 3.39
N ILE A 28 -6.62 1.75 3.72
CA ILE A 28 -5.40 1.56 2.91
C ILE A 28 -4.79 0.18 3.20
N GLY A 29 -4.70 -0.20 4.49
CA GLY A 29 -4.15 -1.47 4.95
C GLY A 29 -2.80 -1.35 5.67
N PRO A 30 -2.05 -2.46 5.78
CA PRO A 30 -0.72 -2.53 6.39
C PRO A 30 0.28 -1.56 5.77
N SER A 31 0.98 -0.79 6.59
CA SER A 31 1.98 0.19 6.18
C SER A 31 3.14 0.31 7.17
N SER A 32 4.21 0.98 6.75
CA SER A 32 5.30 1.41 7.62
C SER A 32 5.47 2.93 7.58
N LEU A 33 6.22 3.50 8.53
CA LEU A 33 6.52 4.94 8.52
C LEU A 33 7.18 5.36 7.20
N ARG A 34 8.19 4.59 6.75
CA ARG A 34 8.86 4.82 5.47
C ARG A 34 7.90 4.74 4.31
N ASP A 35 7.09 3.68 4.26
CA ASP A 35 6.18 3.46 3.14
C ASP A 35 5.02 4.47 3.12
N THR A 36 4.62 5.01 4.28
CA THR A 36 3.64 6.10 4.37
C THR A 36 4.20 7.40 3.81
N VAL A 37 5.44 7.76 4.18
CA VAL A 37 6.13 8.92 3.59
C VAL A 37 6.34 8.73 2.09
N GLY A 38 6.71 7.52 1.68
CA GLY A 38 6.79 7.11 0.28
C GLY A 38 5.49 7.36 -0.47
N TYR A 39 4.37 6.86 0.06
CA TYR A 39 3.04 7.02 -0.51
C TYR A 39 2.62 8.50 -0.68
N VAL A 40 2.92 9.34 0.32
CA VAL A 40 2.66 10.78 0.22
C VAL A 40 3.55 11.40 -0.87
N GLY A 41 4.83 11.05 -0.92
CA GLY A 41 5.75 11.47 -1.97
C GLY A 41 5.28 11.07 -3.37
N ASP A 42 4.85 9.82 -3.53
CA ASP A 42 4.31 9.31 -4.80
C ASP A 42 3.10 10.11 -5.27
N ARG A 43 2.19 10.48 -4.35
CA ARG A 43 1.05 11.35 -4.68
C ARG A 43 1.48 12.73 -5.19
N PHE A 44 2.54 13.30 -4.64
CA PHE A 44 3.08 14.58 -5.12
C PHE A 44 3.86 14.47 -6.42
N LEU A 45 4.37 13.29 -6.77
CA LEU A 45 5.13 13.04 -8.00
C LEU A 45 4.28 12.50 -9.14
N ASP A 46 3.09 11.96 -8.85
CA ASP A 46 2.18 11.44 -9.84
C ASP A 46 1.54 12.60 -10.64
N PRO A 47 1.79 12.70 -11.96
CA PRO A 47 1.19 13.75 -12.80
C PRO A 47 -0.33 13.65 -12.84
N ILE A 48 -0.93 12.48 -12.58
CA ILE A 48 -2.39 12.32 -12.47
C ILE A 48 -2.93 13.21 -11.34
N THR A 49 -2.19 13.41 -10.25
CA THR A 49 -2.59 14.31 -9.16
C THR A 49 -2.78 15.76 -9.62
N TYR A 50 -2.06 16.21 -10.66
CA TYR A 50 -2.16 17.58 -11.18
C TYR A 50 -2.98 17.70 -12.46
N LEU A 51 -3.11 16.62 -13.23
CA LEU A 51 -3.94 16.56 -14.44
C LEU A 51 -5.42 16.37 -14.13
N VAL A 52 -5.73 15.79 -12.97
CA VAL A 52 -7.07 15.70 -12.44
C VAL A 52 -7.37 17.04 -11.74
N THR A 53 -8.18 17.90 -12.37
CA THR A 53 -8.61 19.21 -11.84
C THR A 53 -9.03 19.08 -10.37
N GLU A 54 -8.79 20.10 -9.52
CA GLU A 54 -9.19 20.11 -8.09
C GLU A 54 -10.63 19.62 -7.86
N GLU A 55 -11.52 19.83 -8.83
CA GLU A 55 -12.87 19.29 -8.86
C GLU A 55 -12.92 17.76 -8.75
N ARG A 56 -12.11 16.98 -9.48
CA ARG A 56 -12.21 15.51 -9.47
C ARG A 56 -11.58 14.85 -8.25
N LEU A 57 -10.56 15.46 -7.62
CA LEU A 57 -9.98 14.94 -6.37
C LEU A 57 -10.91 15.16 -5.17
N THR A 58 -11.80 16.16 -5.25
CA THR A 58 -12.74 16.52 -4.18
C THR A 58 -14.18 16.05 -4.47
N ASN A 59 -14.53 15.85 -5.75
CA ASN A 59 -15.80 15.23 -6.15
C ASN A 59 -15.74 13.71 -5.99
N SER A 60 -16.91 13.13 -5.73
CA SER A 60 -17.17 11.69 -5.56
C SER A 60 -16.59 10.80 -6.67
N GLU A 61 -16.28 11.35 -7.85
CA GLU A 61 -15.79 10.61 -9.01
C GLU A 61 -14.30 10.22 -8.96
N GLY A 62 -13.41 11.06 -8.42
CA GLY A 62 -11.98 10.71 -8.29
C GLY A 62 -11.71 9.77 -7.12
N ILE A 63 -12.44 9.95 -6.02
CA ILE A 63 -12.54 8.94 -4.95
C ILE A 63 -13.13 7.64 -5.53
N GLY A 64 -14.11 7.76 -6.43
CA GLY A 64 -14.74 6.63 -7.13
C GLY A 64 -13.76 5.76 -7.90
N VAL A 65 -12.81 6.32 -8.66
CA VAL A 65 -11.82 5.54 -9.41
C VAL A 65 -10.87 4.78 -8.47
N VAL A 66 -10.29 5.47 -7.48
CA VAL A 66 -9.37 4.82 -6.52
C VAL A 66 -10.10 3.76 -5.69
N THR A 67 -11.35 4.03 -5.31
CA THR A 67 -12.20 3.09 -4.58
C THR A 67 -12.59 1.91 -5.46
N TYR A 68 -12.91 2.14 -6.73
CA TYR A 68 -13.24 1.09 -7.69
C TYR A 68 -12.06 0.13 -7.89
N ASP A 69 -10.86 0.66 -8.13
CA ASP A 69 -9.66 -0.16 -8.26
C ASP A 69 -9.39 -0.97 -6.98
N LYS A 70 -9.53 -0.34 -5.81
CA LYS A 70 -9.35 -1.01 -4.52
C LYS A 70 -10.40 -2.10 -4.27
N ILE A 71 -11.67 -1.85 -4.60
CA ILE A 71 -12.76 -2.83 -4.50
C ILE A 71 -12.51 -3.98 -5.47
N ASN A 72 -12.13 -3.69 -6.71
CA ASN A 72 -11.83 -4.69 -7.72
C ASN A 72 -10.68 -5.59 -7.29
N GLU A 73 -9.56 -5.03 -6.82
CA GLU A 73 -8.45 -5.81 -6.26
C GLU A 73 -8.85 -6.64 -5.04
N THR A 74 -9.68 -6.08 -4.15
CA THR A 74 -10.16 -6.78 -2.95
C THR A 74 -11.07 -7.93 -3.32
N SER A 75 -11.86 -7.80 -4.41
CA SER A 75 -12.79 -8.85 -4.85
C SER A 75 -12.09 -10.18 -5.17
N PHE A 76 -10.83 -10.13 -5.63
CA PHE A 76 -10.02 -11.31 -5.92
C PHE A 76 -9.43 -11.99 -4.67
N LYS A 77 -9.58 -11.39 -3.48
CA LYS A 77 -8.97 -11.83 -2.21
C LYS A 77 -10.00 -11.97 -1.10
N ILE A 78 -11.29 -12.05 -1.44
CA ILE A 78 -12.37 -12.23 -0.48
C ILE A 78 -12.17 -13.57 0.24
N GLY A 79 -12.03 -13.52 1.57
CA GLY A 79 -11.86 -14.70 2.42
C GLY A 79 -10.41 -15.01 2.82
N ASP A 80 -9.41 -14.53 2.08
CA ASP A 80 -7.99 -14.78 2.39
C ASP A 80 -7.59 -14.18 3.74
N TYR A 81 -8.11 -13.00 4.07
CA TYR A 81 -7.84 -12.34 5.34
C TYR A 81 -8.42 -13.11 6.53
N GLU A 82 -9.65 -13.62 6.41
CA GLU A 82 -10.29 -14.40 7.48
C GLU A 82 -9.60 -15.76 7.64
N ALA A 83 -9.25 -16.44 6.55
CA ALA A 83 -8.49 -17.69 6.60
C ALA A 83 -7.09 -17.51 7.24
N PHE A 84 -6.41 -16.41 6.94
CA PHE A 84 -5.16 -16.05 7.59
C PHE A 84 -5.35 -15.79 9.09
N LYS A 85 -6.38 -15.03 9.45
CA LYS A 85 -6.69 -14.69 10.84
C LYS A 85 -7.09 -15.91 11.68
N GLU A 86 -7.83 -16.85 11.12
CA GLU A 86 -8.22 -18.10 11.80
C GLU A 86 -7.04 -19.04 12.08
N SER A 87 -6.02 -19.02 11.21
CA SER A 87 -4.82 -19.85 11.36
C SER A 87 -3.72 -19.20 12.20
N ALA A 88 -3.75 -17.88 12.38
CA ALA A 88 -2.73 -17.14 13.12
C ALA A 88 -3.01 -17.12 14.63
N VAL A 89 -1.99 -17.47 15.43
CA VAL A 89 -2.03 -17.33 16.90
C VAL A 89 -2.10 -15.85 17.30
N ASP A 90 -1.33 -15.00 16.64
CA ASP A 90 -1.41 -13.54 16.72
C ASP A 90 -1.52 -12.96 15.29
N PRO A 91 -2.73 -12.56 14.87
CA PRO A 91 -2.94 -12.01 13.53
C PRO A 91 -2.16 -10.73 13.26
N TYR A 92 -1.87 -9.90 14.27
CA TYR A 92 -1.18 -8.64 14.08
C TYR A 92 0.31 -8.87 13.82
N GLU A 93 0.97 -9.65 14.67
CA GLU A 93 2.40 -9.95 14.52
C GLU A 93 2.67 -10.83 13.28
N GLY A 94 1.75 -11.75 12.97
CA GLY A 94 1.79 -12.52 11.72
C GLY A 94 1.72 -11.63 10.49
N LEU A 95 0.77 -10.71 10.45
CA LEU A 95 0.58 -9.79 9.33
C LEU A 95 1.76 -8.83 9.18
N ARG A 96 2.27 -8.30 10.30
CA ARG A 96 3.48 -7.46 10.34
C ARG A 96 4.69 -8.19 9.76
N SER A 97 4.92 -9.43 10.20
CA SER A 97 6.05 -10.24 9.74
C SER A 97 5.95 -10.57 8.26
N ALA A 98 4.75 -10.89 7.78
CA ALA A 98 4.49 -11.12 6.35
C ALA A 98 4.70 -9.84 5.53
N TYR A 99 4.22 -8.69 6.03
CA TYR A 99 4.37 -7.38 5.40
C TYR A 99 5.86 -7.00 5.23
N VAL A 100 6.65 -7.11 6.29
CA VAL A 100 8.09 -6.78 6.25
C VAL A 100 8.83 -7.68 5.26
N GLN A 101 8.56 -8.99 5.28
CA GLN A 101 9.14 -9.93 4.31
C GLN A 101 8.78 -9.58 2.87
N TYR A 102 7.49 -9.28 2.62
CA TYR A 102 7.01 -8.87 1.31
C TYR A 102 7.71 -7.59 0.82
N ARG A 103 7.87 -6.59 1.68
CA ARG A 103 8.48 -5.30 1.29
C ARG A 103 10.00 -5.38 1.15
N ASN A 104 10.70 -6.14 1.98
CA ASN A 104 12.14 -6.38 1.79
C ASN A 104 12.41 -7.03 0.42
N LYS A 105 11.59 -8.04 0.06
CA LYS A 105 11.68 -8.68 -1.25
C LYS A 105 11.38 -7.72 -2.42
N ALA A 106 10.55 -6.69 -2.20
CA ALA A 106 10.32 -5.65 -3.21
C ALA A 106 11.55 -4.75 -3.39
N VAL A 107 12.30 -4.47 -2.33
CA VAL A 107 13.52 -3.64 -2.36
C VAL A 107 14.73 -4.38 -2.95
N GLU A 108 14.84 -5.69 -2.69
CA GLU A 108 15.97 -6.54 -3.13
C GLU A 108 15.93 -6.95 -4.61
N LYS A 109 14.95 -6.47 -5.38
CA LYS A 109 14.62 -7.00 -6.70
C LYS A 109 15.57 -6.57 -7.81
#